data_AF-A0A7C4I877-F1
#
_entry.id   AF-A0A7C4I877-F1
#
_cell.length_a   1.000
_cell.length_b   1.000
_cell.length_c   1.000
_cell.angle_alpha   90.00
_cell.angle_beta   90.00
_cell.angle_gamma   90.00
#
_symmetry.space_group_name_H-M   'P 1'
#
loop_
_entity.id
_entity.type
_entity.pdbx_description
1 polymer ?
#
loop_
_entity_poly.entity_id
_entity_poly.type
_entity_poly.pdbx_seq_one_letter_code
_entity_poly.pdbx_strand_id
1 'polypeptide(L)'
;GYELLLLPVTHPGVEQKATWLQIRQQRPDYVFLWGWGVMNSTAIKEAVATGYPRDRMFGVWWAAAEPDVVPVGADAKGYNGLALQHGAGRAKVHEDVLKFLHDRGQGTGPREEVGTVLYNRGLISAMLGVEGVRRAQERYGKKPLTGEQVRWGLENLALDQKRLDALGFAGVMRPISTSCREHAGAHYARVHTWDGTKWNFTSDWYEADQQIIRPMIQRSANAYLAEKKLQRRDCAKELSAGG
;
A
#
# COMPACT_ATOMS: atom_id res chain seq x y z
N GLY A 1 -0.29 -27.81 3.40
CA GLY A 1 -0.93 -27.23 2.21
C GLY A 1 -2.19 -26.49 2.62
N TYR A 2 -2.89 -25.84 1.70
CA TYR A 2 -4.19 -25.22 1.94
C TYR A 2 -5.14 -25.57 0.78
N GLU A 3 -6.45 -25.54 1.03
CA GLU A 3 -7.47 -25.63 -0.02
C GLU A 3 -7.91 -24.21 -0.38
N LEU A 4 -7.80 -23.84 -1.66
CA LEU A 4 -8.18 -22.53 -2.15
C LEU A 4 -9.61 -22.56 -2.70
N LEU A 5 -10.50 -21.81 -2.08
CA LEU A 5 -11.83 -21.54 -2.62
C LEU A 5 -11.89 -20.09 -3.16
N LEU A 6 -12.12 -19.96 -4.46
CA LEU A 6 -12.29 -18.65 -5.11
C LEU A 6 -13.78 -18.31 -5.19
N LEU A 7 -14.15 -17.19 -4.56
CA LEU A 7 -15.53 -16.73 -4.49
C LEU A 7 -15.64 -15.33 -5.11
N PRO A 8 -15.95 -15.23 -6.41
CA PRO A 8 -16.03 -13.94 -7.08
C PRO A 8 -17.21 -13.13 -6.56
N VAL A 9 -17.00 -11.81 -6.47
CA VAL A 9 -18.04 -10.82 -6.15
C VAL A 9 -18.16 -9.87 -7.34
N THR A 10 -19.37 -9.75 -7.88
CA THR A 10 -19.63 -8.87 -9.04
C THR A 10 -19.50 -7.41 -8.63
N HIS A 11 -18.75 -6.61 -9.41
CA HIS A 11 -18.64 -5.17 -9.21
C HIS A 11 -20.03 -4.48 -9.27
N PRO A 12 -20.36 -3.52 -8.39
CA PRO A 12 -19.50 -2.85 -7.39
C PRO A 12 -19.37 -3.57 -6.05
N GLY A 13 -19.87 -4.80 -5.93
CA GLY A 13 -19.74 -5.64 -4.75
C GLY A 13 -20.64 -5.22 -3.58
N VAL A 14 -21.77 -4.58 -3.87
CA VAL A 14 -22.78 -4.22 -2.87
C VAL A 14 -23.69 -5.38 -2.48
N GLU A 15 -23.90 -6.34 -3.39
CA GLU A 15 -24.67 -7.57 -3.13
C GLU A 15 -23.71 -8.75 -2.94
N GLN A 16 -23.53 -9.20 -1.69
CA GLN A 16 -22.61 -10.30 -1.39
C GLN A 16 -23.27 -11.45 -0.61
N LYS A 17 -24.55 -11.36 -0.29
CA LYS A 17 -25.27 -12.34 0.55
C LYS A 17 -25.11 -13.77 0.07
N ALA A 18 -25.23 -14.03 -1.23
CA ALA A 18 -25.06 -15.37 -1.79
C ALA A 18 -23.63 -15.91 -1.58
N THR A 19 -22.62 -15.06 -1.75
CA THR A 19 -21.22 -15.39 -1.50
C THR A 19 -20.98 -15.71 -0.02
N TRP A 20 -21.52 -14.91 0.89
CA TRP A 20 -21.36 -15.13 2.33
C TRP A 20 -22.16 -16.32 2.86
N LEU A 21 -23.28 -16.68 2.23
CA LEU A 21 -23.95 -17.96 2.48
C LEU A 21 -23.07 -19.16 2.09
N GLN A 22 -22.35 -19.06 0.97
CA GLN A 22 -21.37 -20.09 0.60
C GLN A 22 -20.23 -20.16 1.61
N ILE A 23 -19.67 -19.03 2.05
CA ILE A 23 -18.64 -19.00 3.12
C ILE A 23 -19.16 -19.69 4.37
N ARG A 24 -20.39 -19.37 4.81
CA ARG A 24 -21.00 -20.00 5.99
C ARG A 24 -21.19 -21.51 5.82
N GLN A 25 -21.58 -21.97 4.63
CA GLN A 25 -21.75 -23.40 4.33
C GLN A 25 -20.42 -24.15 4.32
N GLN A 26 -19.40 -23.57 3.67
CA GLN A 26 -18.09 -24.18 3.50
C GLN A 26 -17.23 -24.13 4.77
N ARG A 27 -17.50 -23.16 5.67
CA ARG A 27 -16.80 -22.97 6.95
C ARG A 27 -15.26 -22.89 6.79
N PRO A 28 -14.74 -22.01 5.92
CA PRO A 28 -13.29 -21.89 5.74
C PRO A 28 -12.63 -21.35 7.01
N ASP A 29 -11.41 -21.82 7.29
CA ASP A 29 -10.63 -21.36 8.45
C ASP A 29 -10.36 -19.86 8.41
N TYR A 30 -10.09 -19.33 7.21
CA TYR A 30 -9.78 -17.92 6.98
C TYR A 30 -10.47 -17.40 5.71
N VAL A 31 -10.80 -16.11 5.72
CA VAL A 31 -11.25 -15.38 4.52
C VAL A 31 -10.23 -14.31 4.20
N PHE A 32 -9.66 -14.39 2.99
CA PHE A 32 -8.83 -13.33 2.44
C PHE A 32 -9.67 -12.45 1.51
N LEU A 33 -9.96 -11.23 1.95
CA LEU A 33 -10.77 -10.26 1.23
C LEU A 33 -9.91 -9.46 0.25
N TRP A 34 -9.92 -9.87 -1.01
CA TRP A 34 -9.35 -9.10 -2.11
C TRP A 34 -10.37 -8.08 -2.64
N GLY A 35 -10.66 -7.05 -1.84
CA GLY A 35 -11.69 -6.07 -2.15
C GLY A 35 -11.16 -4.66 -2.45
N TRP A 36 -12.05 -3.81 -2.96
CA TRP A 36 -11.81 -2.39 -3.21
C TRP A 36 -13.09 -1.55 -3.05
N GLY A 37 -13.00 -0.44 -2.34
CA GLY A 37 -14.10 0.51 -2.20
C GLY A 37 -15.27 -0.06 -1.41
N VAL A 38 -16.50 0.26 -1.83
CA VAL A 38 -17.72 -0.02 -1.05
C VAL A 38 -17.87 -1.50 -0.66
N MET A 39 -17.39 -2.41 -1.51
CA MET A 39 -17.48 -3.85 -1.28
C MET A 39 -16.78 -4.30 0.00
N ASN A 40 -15.78 -3.56 0.48
CA ASN A 40 -15.05 -3.92 1.69
C ASN A 40 -15.96 -3.85 2.92
N SER A 41 -16.64 -2.70 3.09
CA SER A 41 -17.58 -2.52 4.18
C SER A 41 -18.79 -3.47 4.08
N THR A 42 -19.27 -3.75 2.86
CA THR A 42 -20.30 -4.75 2.61
C THR A 42 -19.85 -6.14 3.04
N ALA A 43 -18.64 -6.55 2.68
CA ALA A 43 -18.10 -7.86 3.03
C ALA A 43 -18.02 -8.05 4.55
N ILE A 44 -17.56 -7.03 5.28
CA ILE A 44 -17.48 -7.09 6.75
C ILE A 44 -18.89 -7.13 7.36
N LYS A 45 -19.86 -6.36 6.83
CA LYS A 45 -21.27 -6.42 7.27
C LYS A 45 -21.89 -7.80 7.06
N GLU A 46 -21.62 -8.45 5.94
CA GLU A 46 -22.11 -9.81 5.68
C GLU A 46 -21.40 -10.86 6.54
N ALA A 47 -20.12 -10.66 6.85
CA ALA A 47 -19.42 -11.48 7.85
C ALA A 47 -20.10 -11.37 9.22
N VAL A 48 -20.51 -10.17 9.64
CA VAL A 48 -21.30 -9.97 10.86
C VAL A 48 -22.65 -10.69 10.77
N ALA A 49 -23.40 -10.49 9.68
CA ALA A 49 -24.74 -11.06 9.49
C ALA A 49 -24.74 -12.60 9.43
N THR A 50 -23.65 -13.20 8.92
CA THR A 50 -23.50 -14.66 8.83
C THR A 50 -22.78 -15.28 10.02
N GLY A 51 -22.28 -14.46 10.96
CA GLY A 51 -21.55 -14.92 12.13
C GLY A 51 -20.12 -15.36 11.84
N TYR A 52 -19.53 -14.95 10.71
CA TYR A 52 -18.12 -15.24 10.42
C TYR A 52 -17.20 -14.40 11.34
N PRO A 53 -16.19 -15.02 11.97
CA PRO A 53 -15.26 -14.33 12.88
C PRO A 53 -14.36 -13.33 12.13
N ARG A 54 -14.45 -12.04 12.46
CA ARG A 54 -13.67 -10.97 11.78
C ARG A 54 -12.17 -11.07 12.07
N ASP A 55 -11.78 -11.63 13.21
CA ASP A 55 -10.39 -11.96 13.55
C ASP A 55 -9.79 -13.06 12.65
N ARG A 56 -10.62 -13.75 11.85
CA ARG A 56 -10.18 -14.67 10.78
C ARG A 56 -10.37 -14.11 9.38
N MET A 57 -10.81 -12.86 9.26
CA MET A 57 -10.80 -12.12 7.99
C MET A 57 -9.53 -11.29 7.87
N PHE A 58 -8.95 -11.32 6.68
CA PHE A 58 -7.78 -10.54 6.31
C PHE A 58 -8.04 -9.78 5.00
N GLY A 59 -8.07 -8.45 5.07
CA GLY A 59 -8.13 -7.59 3.89
C GLY A 59 -6.79 -7.49 3.19
N VAL A 60 -6.82 -7.47 1.85
CA VAL A 60 -5.72 -6.88 1.08
C VAL A 60 -5.54 -5.42 1.47
N TRP A 61 -4.43 -4.80 1.12
CA TRP A 61 -4.14 -3.40 1.49
C TRP A 61 -5.20 -2.39 1.00
N TRP A 62 -5.95 -2.68 -0.06
CA TRP A 62 -7.11 -1.86 -0.47
C TRP A 62 -8.38 -2.05 0.34
N ALA A 63 -8.40 -2.98 1.29
CA ALA A 63 -9.49 -3.27 2.20
C ALA A 63 -9.04 -3.13 3.67
N ALA A 64 -8.18 -2.15 3.93
CA ALA A 64 -7.42 -2.00 5.16
C ALA A 64 -7.30 -0.52 5.57
N ALA A 65 -8.36 0.27 5.33
CA ALA A 65 -8.45 1.68 5.66
C ALA A 65 -9.72 1.99 6.48
N GLU A 66 -9.76 3.18 7.08
CA GLU A 66 -10.87 3.66 7.90
C GLU A 66 -12.23 3.59 7.19
N PRO A 67 -12.37 3.97 5.90
CA PRO A 67 -13.66 3.87 5.19
C PRO A 67 -14.19 2.44 5.03
N ASP A 68 -13.32 1.43 5.16
CA ASP A 68 -13.72 0.01 5.04
C ASP A 68 -14.42 -0.48 6.32
N VAL A 69 -14.01 0.04 7.48
CA VAL A 69 -14.41 -0.46 8.80
C VAL A 69 -15.35 0.48 9.55
N VAL A 70 -15.20 1.80 9.41
CA VAL A 70 -16.01 2.80 10.11
C VAL A 70 -17.51 2.64 9.81
N PRO A 71 -17.97 2.40 8.58
CA PRO A 71 -19.40 2.21 8.28
C PRO A 71 -20.02 0.94 8.88
N VAL A 72 -19.21 0.02 9.39
CA VAL A 72 -19.65 -1.20 10.08
C VAL A 72 -19.82 -0.92 11.59
N GLY A 73 -19.12 0.08 12.13
CA GLY A 73 -19.16 0.42 13.54
C GLY A 73 -18.42 -0.58 14.43
N ALA A 74 -18.94 -0.80 15.64
CA ALA A 74 -18.30 -1.65 16.65
C ALA A 74 -18.11 -3.11 16.19
N ASP A 75 -18.96 -3.60 15.28
CA ASP A 75 -18.93 -4.99 14.82
C ASP A 75 -17.75 -5.32 13.89
N ALA A 76 -17.05 -4.31 13.37
CA ALA A 76 -15.79 -4.48 12.63
C ALA A 76 -14.59 -4.78 13.54
N LYS A 77 -14.72 -4.65 14.86
CA LYS A 77 -13.62 -4.95 15.79
C LYS A 77 -13.07 -6.36 15.55
N GLY A 78 -11.74 -6.45 15.49
CA GLY A 78 -11.02 -7.70 15.23
C GLY A 78 -10.70 -7.93 13.75
N TYR A 79 -11.28 -7.16 12.82
CA TYR A 79 -10.94 -7.28 11.40
C TYR A 79 -9.47 -6.94 11.13
N ASN A 80 -8.79 -7.79 10.35
CA ASN A 80 -7.39 -7.61 10.00
C ASN A 80 -7.23 -7.05 8.58
N GLY A 81 -6.19 -6.26 8.38
CA GLY A 81 -5.83 -5.71 7.07
C GLY A 81 -4.32 -5.73 6.84
N LEU A 82 -3.93 -5.89 5.58
CA LEU A 82 -2.53 -5.74 5.18
C LEU A 82 -2.14 -4.26 5.15
N ALA A 83 -1.22 -3.87 6.01
CA ALA A 83 -0.55 -2.58 5.95
C ALA A 83 0.75 -2.71 5.17
N LEU A 84 0.98 -1.83 4.21
CA LEU A 84 2.25 -1.77 3.48
C LEU A 84 3.31 -1.04 4.34
N GLN A 85 3.74 0.13 3.90
CA GLN A 85 4.83 0.84 4.54
C GLN A 85 4.38 1.72 5.71
N HIS A 86 3.13 2.21 5.73
CA HIS A 86 2.71 3.26 6.66
C HIS A 86 2.92 2.90 8.15
N GLY A 87 3.10 3.93 8.97
CA GLY A 87 3.23 3.83 10.43
C GLY A 87 1.90 3.68 11.15
N ALA A 88 1.97 3.59 12.47
CA ALA A 88 0.82 3.64 13.36
C ALA A 88 0.67 5.08 13.87
N GLY A 89 -0.50 5.67 13.67
CA GLY A 89 -0.78 7.02 14.11
C GLY A 89 -0.01 8.10 13.35
N ARG A 90 0.19 9.25 14.03
CA ARG A 90 0.83 10.45 13.47
C ARG A 90 2.33 10.48 13.78
N ALA A 91 3.06 11.21 12.95
CA ALA A 91 4.49 11.44 13.03
C ALA A 91 4.80 12.90 12.73
N LYS A 92 6.07 13.31 12.81
CA LYS A 92 6.50 14.70 12.57
C LYS A 92 5.93 15.30 11.28
N VAL A 93 5.94 14.55 10.17
CA VAL A 93 5.37 15.05 8.90
C VAL A 93 3.89 15.43 9.02
N HIS A 94 3.11 14.70 9.82
CA HIS A 94 1.70 15.00 10.06
C HIS A 94 1.52 16.25 10.93
N GLU A 95 2.37 16.43 11.93
CA GLU A 95 2.41 17.65 12.75
C GLU A 95 2.76 18.87 11.90
N ASP A 96 3.73 18.73 11.00
CA ASP A 96 4.13 19.77 10.07
C ASP A 96 3.00 20.11 9.08
N VAL A 97 2.27 19.12 8.54
CA VAL A 97 1.06 19.36 7.74
C VAL A 97 0.02 20.15 8.54
N LEU A 98 -0.29 19.73 9.77
CA LEU A 98 -1.28 20.41 10.61
C LEU A 98 -0.86 21.86 10.87
N LYS A 99 0.40 22.07 11.24
CA LYS A 99 0.95 23.38 11.60
C LYS A 99 1.10 24.34 10.41
N PHE A 100 1.65 23.85 9.31
CA PHE A 100 2.00 24.71 8.18
C PHE A 100 0.87 24.85 7.16
N LEU A 101 -0.09 23.92 7.12
CA LEU A 101 -1.22 23.97 6.20
C LEU A 101 -2.54 24.22 6.94
N HIS A 102 -3.01 23.29 7.77
CA HIS A 102 -4.34 23.41 8.37
C HIS A 102 -4.48 24.59 9.33
N ASP A 103 -3.51 24.82 10.22
CA ASP A 103 -3.53 25.94 11.18
C ASP A 103 -3.48 27.31 10.49
N ARG A 104 -3.04 27.34 9.22
CA ARG A 104 -3.00 28.54 8.38
C ARG A 104 -4.20 28.65 7.42
N GLY A 105 -5.19 27.74 7.52
CA GLY A 105 -6.34 27.70 6.62
C GLY A 105 -6.00 27.30 5.19
N GLN A 106 -4.83 26.68 4.95
CA GLN A 106 -4.34 26.24 3.64
C GLN A 106 -4.38 24.72 3.47
N GLY A 107 -4.89 23.99 4.46
CA GLY A 107 -5.09 22.54 4.38
C GLY A 107 -6.27 22.19 3.48
N THR A 108 -6.15 21.10 2.73
CA THR A 108 -7.24 20.51 1.94
C THR A 108 -7.78 19.26 2.64
N GLY A 109 -9.10 19.04 2.53
CA GLY A 109 -9.77 17.92 3.18
C GLY A 109 -9.95 18.09 4.71
N PRO A 110 -10.60 17.12 5.36
CA PRO A 110 -10.87 17.18 6.79
C PRO A 110 -9.58 17.06 7.63
N ARG A 111 -9.45 17.88 8.68
CA ARG A 111 -8.26 17.94 9.53
C ARG A 111 -8.05 16.63 10.30
N GLU A 112 -9.14 15.96 10.66
CA GLU A 112 -9.19 14.70 11.38
C GLU A 112 -8.62 13.53 10.56
N GLU A 113 -8.67 13.60 9.23
CA GLU A 113 -8.15 12.55 8.35
C GLU A 113 -6.61 12.54 8.27
N VAL A 114 -5.94 13.59 8.73
CA VAL A 114 -4.48 13.62 8.75
C VAL A 114 -3.96 12.47 9.61
N GLY A 115 -3.17 11.59 8.99
CA GLY A 115 -2.61 10.38 9.63
C GLY A 115 -3.41 9.09 9.41
N THR A 116 -4.59 9.16 8.79
CA THR A 116 -5.35 7.97 8.38
C THR A 116 -4.61 7.19 7.28
N VAL A 117 -4.99 5.93 7.08
CA VAL A 117 -4.28 5.02 6.17
C VAL A 117 -4.20 5.59 4.74
N LEU A 118 -5.31 6.11 4.21
CA LEU A 118 -5.34 6.67 2.85
C LEU A 118 -4.57 7.99 2.75
N TYR A 119 -4.65 8.84 3.79
CA TYR A 119 -3.85 10.05 3.87
C TYR A 119 -2.36 9.73 3.81
N ASN A 120 -1.92 8.75 4.59
CA ASN A 120 -0.52 8.32 4.64
C ASN A 120 -0.03 7.79 3.29
N ARG A 121 -0.88 7.08 2.53
CA ARG A 121 -0.55 6.63 1.18
C ARG A 121 -0.32 7.80 0.23
N GLY A 122 -1.20 8.80 0.26
CA GLY A 122 -1.04 10.02 -0.53
C GLY A 122 0.26 10.76 -0.16
N LEU A 123 0.51 10.91 1.13
CA LEU A 123 1.70 11.59 1.66
C LEU A 123 3.01 10.88 1.28
N ILE A 124 3.05 9.55 1.42
CA ILE A 124 4.20 8.73 1.00
C ILE A 124 4.39 8.85 -0.52
N SER A 125 3.33 8.72 -1.32
CA SER A 125 3.41 8.82 -2.78
C SER A 125 3.97 10.18 -3.23
N ALA A 126 3.49 11.27 -2.63
CA ALA A 126 3.99 12.62 -2.90
C ALA A 126 5.48 12.75 -2.53
N MET A 127 5.87 12.24 -1.36
CA MET A 127 7.28 12.23 -0.93
C MET A 127 8.16 11.48 -1.92
N LEU A 128 7.77 10.28 -2.35
CA LEU A 128 8.53 9.49 -3.33
C LEU A 128 8.71 10.24 -4.67
N GLY A 129 7.67 10.92 -5.14
CA GLY A 129 7.75 11.77 -6.33
C GLY A 129 8.75 12.92 -6.16
N VAL A 130 8.68 13.63 -5.04
CA VAL A 130 9.59 14.75 -4.72
C VAL A 130 11.04 14.28 -4.55
N GLU A 131 11.27 13.17 -3.86
CA GLU A 131 12.62 12.59 -3.72
C GLU A 131 13.16 12.09 -5.05
N GLY A 132 12.32 11.54 -5.94
CA GLY A 132 12.72 11.15 -7.30
C GLY A 132 13.20 12.34 -8.11
N VAL A 133 12.45 13.45 -8.10
CA VAL A 133 12.86 14.70 -8.76
C VAL A 133 14.16 15.24 -8.13
N ARG A 134 14.27 15.27 -6.79
CA ARG A 134 15.50 15.72 -6.12
C ARG A 134 16.71 14.89 -6.55
N ARG A 135 16.57 13.57 -6.55
CA ARG A 135 17.63 12.65 -6.98
C ARG A 135 18.07 12.92 -8.40
N ALA A 136 17.13 13.16 -9.30
CA ALA A 136 17.45 13.55 -10.67
C ALA A 136 18.11 14.93 -10.76
N GLN A 137 17.72 15.92 -9.93
CA GLN A 137 18.35 17.24 -9.90
C GLN A 137 19.79 17.21 -9.38
N GLU A 138 20.15 16.27 -8.50
CA GLU A 138 21.54 16.04 -8.09
C GLU A 138 22.43 15.71 -9.29
N ARG A 139 21.88 14.98 -10.27
CA ARG A 139 22.60 14.55 -11.47
C ARG A 139 22.50 15.55 -12.64
N TYR A 140 21.30 16.06 -12.92
CA TYR A 140 21.01 16.86 -14.11
C TYR A 140 20.93 18.37 -13.86
N GLY A 141 21.15 18.79 -12.61
CA GLY A 141 21.14 20.18 -12.17
C GLY A 141 19.79 20.65 -11.62
N LYS A 142 19.84 21.75 -10.85
CA LYS A 142 18.67 22.38 -10.19
C LYS A 142 17.83 23.19 -11.18
N LYS A 143 17.14 22.50 -12.08
CA LYS A 143 16.27 23.07 -13.10
C LYS A 143 15.02 22.20 -13.29
N PRO A 144 14.00 22.66 -14.03
CA PRO A 144 12.95 21.78 -14.53
C PRO A 144 13.55 20.61 -15.31
N LEU A 145 13.05 19.40 -15.06
CA LEU A 145 13.57 18.15 -15.60
C LEU A 145 12.62 17.55 -16.65
N THR A 146 13.16 16.76 -17.58
CA THR A 146 12.36 15.96 -18.52
C THR A 146 11.83 14.68 -17.85
N GLY A 147 10.86 14.02 -18.48
CA GLY A 147 10.32 12.74 -17.98
C GLY A 147 11.38 11.65 -17.84
N GLU A 148 12.34 11.58 -18.76
CA GLU A 148 13.45 10.61 -18.72
C GLU A 148 14.39 10.87 -17.54
N GLN A 149 14.64 12.14 -17.23
CA GLN A 149 15.46 12.54 -16.09
C GLN A 149 14.77 12.19 -14.78
N VAL A 150 13.46 12.47 -14.67
CA VAL A 150 12.67 12.11 -13.48
C VAL A 150 12.58 10.58 -13.34
N ARG A 151 12.37 9.83 -14.43
CA ARG A 151 12.45 8.37 -14.43
C ARG A 151 13.78 7.90 -13.85
N TRP A 152 14.89 8.47 -14.29
CA TRP A 152 16.20 8.13 -13.74
C TRP A 152 16.27 8.36 -12.23
N GLY A 153 15.77 9.50 -11.74
CA GLY A 153 15.72 9.77 -10.30
C GLY A 153 14.86 8.78 -9.52
N LEU A 154 13.68 8.43 -10.04
CA LEU A 154 12.79 7.41 -9.46
C LEU A 154 13.37 6.00 -9.50
N GLU A 155 14.23 5.69 -10.47
CA GLU A 155 14.97 4.44 -10.56
C GLU A 155 16.28 4.46 -9.76
N ASN A 156 16.62 5.55 -9.08
CA ASN A 156 17.83 5.67 -8.26
C ASN A 156 17.52 6.22 -6.87
N LEU A 157 16.30 5.96 -6.37
CA LEU A 157 15.93 6.31 -5.00
C LEU A 157 16.81 5.52 -4.03
N ALA A 158 17.32 6.23 -3.03
CA ALA A 158 18.10 5.67 -1.93
C ALA A 158 17.66 6.39 -0.66
N LEU A 159 16.50 6.01 -0.13
CA LEU A 159 15.93 6.60 1.08
C LEU A 159 16.38 5.76 2.28
N ASP A 160 17.49 6.15 2.88
CA ASP A 160 17.96 5.57 4.14
C ASP A 160 17.17 6.13 5.34
N GLN A 161 17.42 5.57 6.53
CA GLN A 161 16.73 6.02 7.73
C GLN A 161 17.00 7.49 8.05
N LYS A 162 18.24 7.96 7.87
CA LYS A 162 18.64 9.35 8.11
C LYS A 162 17.85 10.31 7.22
N ARG A 163 17.62 9.96 5.96
CA ARG A 163 16.82 10.74 5.02
C ARG A 163 15.35 10.76 5.43
N LEU A 164 14.79 9.61 5.81
CA LEU A 164 13.40 9.53 6.29
C LEU A 164 13.19 10.35 7.57
N ASP A 165 14.13 10.32 8.51
CA ASP A 165 14.08 11.11 9.74
C ASP A 165 14.09 12.62 9.43
N ALA A 166 14.98 13.06 8.54
CA ALA A 166 15.07 14.45 8.12
C ALA A 166 13.79 14.95 7.41
N LEU A 167 13.05 14.05 6.75
CA LEU A 167 11.77 14.33 6.12
C LEU A 167 10.57 14.25 7.08
N GLY A 168 10.78 13.80 8.32
CA GLY A 168 9.72 13.60 9.31
C GLY A 168 8.91 12.30 9.13
N PHE A 169 9.44 11.34 8.36
CA PHE A 169 8.85 10.02 8.08
C PHE A 169 9.38 8.91 8.99
N ALA A 170 10.13 9.26 10.05
CA ALA A 170 10.52 8.31 11.09
C ALA A 170 9.29 7.54 11.61
N GLY A 171 9.37 6.22 11.62
CA GLY A 171 8.25 5.34 12.03
C GLY A 171 7.07 5.26 11.06
N VAL A 172 7.05 6.06 9.98
CA VAL A 172 6.01 6.06 8.94
C VAL A 172 6.33 5.07 7.83
N MET A 173 7.60 4.84 7.49
CA MET A 173 7.98 3.83 6.50
C MET A 173 9.39 3.30 6.75
N ARG A 174 9.71 2.14 6.18
CA ARG A 174 11.07 1.61 6.19
C ARG A 174 11.91 2.24 5.07
N PRO A 175 13.25 2.19 5.19
CA PRO A 175 14.15 2.51 4.08
C PRO A 175 13.77 1.76 2.81
N ILE A 176 13.85 2.45 1.68
CA ILE A 176 13.59 1.88 0.36
C ILE A 176 14.68 2.26 -0.63
N SER A 177 14.89 1.41 -1.62
CA SER A 177 15.75 1.74 -2.76
C SER A 177 15.25 1.08 -4.03
N THR A 178 15.25 1.84 -5.12
CA THR A 178 14.82 1.38 -6.44
C THR A 178 16.01 1.30 -7.39
N SER A 179 15.83 0.56 -8.47
CA SER A 179 16.79 0.44 -9.58
C SER A 179 16.04 0.26 -10.90
N CYS A 180 16.71 0.42 -12.05
CA CYS A 180 16.16 0.02 -13.35
C CYS A 180 15.67 -1.45 -13.39
N ARG A 181 16.21 -2.32 -12.53
CA ARG A 181 15.82 -3.74 -12.44
C ARG A 181 14.68 -4.01 -11.46
N GLU A 182 14.46 -3.12 -10.49
CA GLU A 182 13.54 -3.30 -9.37
C GLU A 182 12.87 -1.96 -9.03
N HIS A 183 11.63 -1.80 -9.49
CA HIS A 183 10.88 -0.55 -9.37
C HIS A 183 9.98 -0.51 -8.13
N ALA A 184 9.75 -1.63 -7.42
CA ALA A 184 8.88 -1.67 -6.25
C ALA A 184 9.56 -1.06 -5.02
N GLY A 185 10.87 -1.24 -4.88
CA GLY A 185 11.72 -0.63 -3.86
C GLY A 185 11.57 -1.16 -2.43
N ALA A 186 10.49 -1.89 -2.13
CA ALA A 186 10.32 -2.64 -0.90
C ALA A 186 9.36 -3.82 -1.10
N HIS A 187 9.58 -4.90 -0.35
CA HIS A 187 8.75 -6.11 -0.39
C HIS A 187 8.25 -6.51 1.01
N TYR A 188 8.03 -5.52 1.86
CA TYR A 188 7.62 -5.70 3.24
C TYR A 188 6.18 -5.24 3.47
N ALA A 189 5.48 -5.96 4.35
CA ALA A 189 4.16 -5.60 4.83
C ALA A 189 4.00 -6.00 6.31
N ARG A 190 2.95 -5.51 6.95
CA ARG A 190 2.50 -5.89 8.30
C ARG A 190 1.02 -6.16 8.28
N VAL A 191 0.51 -6.79 9.32
CA VAL A 191 -0.91 -6.88 9.61
C VAL A 191 -1.24 -5.86 10.69
N HIS A 192 -2.31 -5.11 10.47
CA HIS A 192 -2.97 -4.35 11.52
C HIS A 192 -4.38 -4.88 11.77
N THR A 193 -4.86 -4.66 12.99
CA THR A 193 -6.20 -5.07 13.41
C THR A 193 -6.97 -3.85 13.89
N TRP A 194 -8.24 -3.74 13.47
CA TRP A 194 -9.15 -2.70 13.91
C TRP A 194 -9.63 -2.99 15.34
N ASP A 195 -9.38 -2.07 16.28
CA ASP A 195 -9.80 -2.24 17.68
C ASP A 195 -11.24 -1.77 17.97
N GLY A 196 -11.92 -1.23 16.95
CA GLY A 196 -13.22 -0.55 17.06
C GLY A 196 -13.12 0.96 16.87
N THR A 197 -11.92 1.53 17.04
CA THR A 197 -11.66 2.98 16.98
C THR A 197 -10.45 3.36 16.13
N LYS A 198 -9.42 2.51 16.11
CA LYS A 198 -8.18 2.73 15.34
C LYS A 198 -7.55 1.40 14.92
N TRP A 199 -6.63 1.51 13.97
CA TRP A 199 -5.76 0.42 13.55
C TRP A 199 -4.56 0.29 14.48
N ASN A 200 -4.26 -0.93 14.91
CA ASN A 200 -3.05 -1.26 15.67
C ASN A 200 -2.27 -2.35 14.93
N PHE A 201 -0.95 -2.24 14.83
CA PHE A 201 -0.14 -3.34 14.29
C PHE A 201 -0.18 -4.54 15.23
N THR A 202 -0.50 -5.69 14.68
CA THR A 202 -0.64 -6.97 15.38
C THR A 202 0.34 -8.03 14.86
N SER A 203 1.24 -7.63 13.97
CA SER A 203 2.36 -8.44 13.53
C SER A 203 3.65 -7.63 13.44
N ASP A 204 4.75 -8.36 13.43
CA ASP A 204 6.02 -7.87 12.90
C ASP A 204 5.96 -7.74 11.37
N TRP A 205 7.06 -7.28 10.79
CA TRP A 205 7.22 -7.19 9.35
C TRP A 205 7.35 -8.57 8.71
N TYR A 206 6.54 -8.79 7.68
CA TYR A 206 6.67 -9.91 6.76
C TYR A 206 7.40 -9.44 5.50
N GLU A 207 8.33 -10.26 5.01
CA GLU A 207 8.97 -10.07 3.72
C GLU A 207 8.39 -11.06 2.71
N ALA A 208 8.05 -10.58 1.52
CA ALA A 208 7.53 -11.43 0.47
C ALA A 208 8.65 -12.31 -0.11
N ASP A 209 8.38 -13.61 -0.26
CA ASP A 209 9.35 -14.57 -0.79
C ASP A 209 9.65 -14.32 -2.28
N GLN A 210 10.79 -13.65 -2.51
CA GLN A 210 11.25 -13.30 -3.84
C GLN A 210 11.75 -14.50 -4.65
N GLN A 211 12.04 -15.65 -4.03
CA GLN A 211 12.40 -16.86 -4.76
C GLN A 211 11.21 -17.38 -5.58
N ILE A 212 9.99 -17.20 -5.08
CA ILE A 212 8.74 -17.57 -5.76
C ILE A 212 8.26 -16.42 -6.68
N ILE A 213 8.28 -15.19 -6.18
CA ILE A 213 7.64 -14.05 -6.85
C ILE A 213 8.47 -13.54 -8.05
N ARG A 214 9.80 -13.44 -7.94
CA ARG A 214 10.63 -12.89 -9.04
C ARG A 214 10.51 -13.68 -10.33
N PRO A 215 10.52 -15.03 -10.35
CA PRO A 215 10.27 -15.79 -11.56
C PRO A 215 8.91 -15.47 -12.21
N MET A 216 7.86 -15.22 -11.41
CA MET A 216 6.54 -14.84 -11.92
C MET A 216 6.57 -13.45 -12.59
N ILE A 217 7.22 -12.47 -11.95
CA ILE A 217 7.44 -11.12 -12.50
C ILE A 217 8.19 -11.21 -13.82
N GLN A 218 9.30 -11.95 -13.87
CA GLN A 218 10.10 -12.10 -15.08
C GLN A 218 9.32 -12.74 -16.23
N ARG A 219 8.53 -13.79 -15.95
CA ARG A 219 7.67 -14.42 -16.95
C ARG A 219 6.64 -13.45 -17.49
N SER A 220 5.93 -12.72 -16.62
CA SER A 220 4.92 -11.73 -17.02
C SER A 220 5.54 -10.59 -17.85
N ALA A 221 6.67 -10.02 -17.40
CA ALA A 221 7.36 -8.96 -18.11
C ALA A 221 7.89 -9.43 -19.49
N ASN A 222 8.46 -10.64 -19.58
CA ASN A 222 8.89 -11.23 -20.85
C ASN A 222 7.73 -11.40 -21.83
N ALA A 223 6.59 -11.93 -21.35
CA ALA A 223 5.40 -12.11 -22.17
C ALA A 223 4.89 -10.77 -22.72
N TYR A 224 4.83 -9.74 -21.86
CA TYR A 224 4.43 -8.40 -22.28
C TYR A 224 5.36 -7.80 -23.33
N LEU A 225 6.68 -7.93 -23.18
CA LEU A 225 7.65 -7.46 -24.18
C LEU A 225 7.45 -8.16 -25.54
N ALA A 226 7.21 -9.48 -25.53
CA ALA A 226 6.97 -10.24 -26.75
C ALA A 226 5.66 -9.80 -27.42
N GLU A 227 4.57 -9.68 -26.66
CA GLU A 227 3.26 -9.25 -27.17
C GLU A 227 3.31 -7.84 -27.77
N LYS A 228 3.95 -6.90 -27.06
CA LYS A 228 4.04 -5.50 -27.49
C LYS A 228 5.21 -5.23 -28.44
N LYS A 229 6.01 -6.25 -28.79
CA LYS A 229 7.22 -6.14 -29.62
C LYS A 229 8.19 -5.08 -29.11
N LEU A 230 8.32 -5.00 -27.78
CA LEU A 230 9.21 -4.05 -27.10
C LEU A 230 10.56 -4.71 -26.80
N GLN A 231 11.63 -3.93 -26.89
CA GLN A 231 12.95 -4.37 -26.47
C GLN A 231 13.14 -4.10 -24.97
N ARG A 232 13.74 -5.08 -24.27
CA ARG A 232 14.16 -4.88 -22.88
C ARG A 232 15.25 -3.82 -22.82
N ARG A 233 15.12 -2.89 -21.86
CA ARG A 233 16.16 -1.90 -21.57
C ARG A 233 17.43 -2.57 -21.06
N ASP A 234 18.58 -2.05 -21.47
CA ASP A 234 19.88 -2.43 -20.93
C ASP A 234 20.17 -1.63 -19.65
N CYS A 235 19.68 -2.15 -18.53
CA CYS A 235 19.93 -1.53 -17.24
C CYS A 235 21.42 -1.45 -16.86
N ALA A 236 22.29 -2.32 -17.41
CA ALA A 236 23.73 -2.25 -17.10
C ALA A 236 24.35 -1.00 -17.75
N LYS A 237 23.99 -0.72 -19.01
CA LYS A 237 24.41 0.48 -19.73
C LYS A 237 23.89 1.77 -19.09
N GLU A 238 22.66 1.75 -18.58
CA GLU A 238 22.06 2.92 -17.93
C GLU A 238 22.65 3.22 -16.54
N LEU A 239 23.10 2.19 -15.81
CA LEU A 239 23.83 2.34 -14.54
C LEU A 239 25.27 2.83 -14.78
N SER A 240 25.95 2.34 -15.82
CA SER A 240 27.35 2.73 -16.13
C SER A 240 27.47 4.11 -16.77
N ALA A 241 26.47 4.55 -17.54
CA ALA A 241 26.43 5.91 -18.09
C ALA A 241 26.15 6.98 -17.03
N GLY A 242 26.09 6.60 -15.74
CA GLY A 242 25.80 7.47 -14.60
C GLY A 242 26.88 7.62 -13.55
N GLY A 243 28.06 7.09 -13.79
CA GLY A 243 29.28 7.45 -13.07
C GLY A 243 29.89 8.73 -13.61
#